data_AF-A0A957M596-F1
#
_entry.id   AF-A0A957M596-F1
#
_cell.length_a   1.000
_cell.length_b   1.000
_cell.length_c   1.000
_cell.angle_alpha   90.00
_cell.angle_beta   90.00
_cell.angle_gamma   90.00
#
_symmetry.space_group_name_H-M   'P 1'
#
loop_
_entity.id
_entity.type
_entity.pdbx_description
1 polymer ?
#
loop_
_entity_poly.entity_id
_entity_poly.type
_entity_poly.pdbx_seq_one_letter_code
_entity_poly.pdbx_strand_id
1 'polypeptide(L)'
;MMRRFFTLLLIPLLSACAAGVPAAAPTPTPMVFQPTLGRGLSFLARQVDAAPGLLHASPTQPDVHWLAPDNLLVEWVLQEANAERLSVTIDTTLHEYGVTGNGLLEVLHGASIDWPPGSPVQVEVAPTAWLESYTGDEVLSDWESDARLSLLGAVNASNQGDAAQAAARYAAALALFDGTGFAGSTATEQYATA
;
A
#
# COMPACT_ATOMS: atom_id res chain seq x y z
N MET A 1 18.44 0.61 70.23
CA MET A 1 19.57 0.82 69.29
C MET A 1 19.59 -0.37 68.33
N MET A 2 18.75 -0.47 67.29
CA MET A 2 18.49 0.39 66.13
C MET A 2 19.72 0.61 65.23
N ARG A 3 19.57 0.17 63.97
CA ARG A 3 20.43 0.35 62.80
C ARG A 3 21.68 -0.53 62.71
N ARG A 4 21.57 -1.61 61.91
CA ARG A 4 22.42 -1.91 60.73
C ARG A 4 22.02 -3.27 60.10
N PHE A 5 20.72 -3.46 59.90
CA PHE A 5 20.17 -4.45 58.96
C PHE A 5 19.70 -3.61 57.78
N PHE A 6 20.46 -3.50 56.68
CA PHE A 6 20.01 -3.05 55.34
C PHE A 6 21.21 -2.76 54.42
N THR A 7 22.19 -3.66 54.30
CA THR A 7 23.32 -3.42 53.39
C THR A 7 23.91 -4.70 52.82
N LEU A 8 23.06 -5.65 52.41
CA LEU A 8 23.54 -6.91 51.79
C LEU A 8 22.58 -7.52 50.75
N LEU A 9 21.62 -6.75 50.24
CA LEU A 9 20.59 -7.27 49.33
C LEU A 9 20.24 -6.29 48.20
N LEU A 10 21.27 -5.71 47.58
CA LEU A 10 21.08 -4.75 46.46
C LEU A 10 22.10 -4.92 45.32
N ILE A 11 22.72 -6.11 45.18
CA ILE A 11 23.73 -6.37 44.15
C ILE A 11 23.54 -7.74 43.42
N PRO A 12 22.30 -8.18 43.08
CA PRO A 12 22.20 -9.03 41.89
C PRO A 12 21.07 -8.67 40.93
N LEU A 13 20.60 -7.42 40.91
CA LEU A 13 19.49 -6.99 40.03
C LEU A 13 19.93 -6.24 38.76
N LEU A 14 21.23 -6.17 38.46
CA LEU A 14 21.76 -5.39 37.32
C LEU A 14 22.27 -6.21 36.12
N SER A 15 22.09 -7.53 36.09
CA SER A 15 22.59 -8.38 34.98
C SER A 15 21.52 -8.90 34.00
N ALA A 16 20.31 -8.31 33.96
CA ALA A 16 19.23 -8.77 33.07
C ALA A 16 18.81 -7.73 32.02
N CYS A 17 19.74 -6.91 31.53
CA CYS A 17 19.55 -6.12 30.30
C CYS A 17 20.56 -6.56 29.24
N ALA A 18 20.51 -7.83 28.86
CA ALA A 18 20.94 -8.19 27.51
C ALA A 18 19.84 -7.68 26.57
N ALA A 19 19.96 -6.43 26.13
CA ALA A 19 19.22 -5.95 24.98
C ALA A 19 19.51 -6.93 23.85
N GLY A 20 18.51 -7.74 23.48
CA GLY A 20 18.61 -8.62 22.32
C GLY A 20 19.00 -7.73 21.15
N VAL A 21 20.14 -8.01 20.52
CA VAL A 21 20.54 -7.33 19.30
C VAL A 21 19.36 -7.50 18.34
N PRO A 22 18.70 -6.41 17.90
CA PRO A 22 17.63 -6.53 16.93
C PRO A 22 18.21 -7.27 15.73
N ALA A 23 17.50 -8.32 15.29
CA ALA A 23 17.88 -9.05 14.10
C ALA A 23 18.13 -8.02 12.99
N ALA A 24 19.34 -8.01 12.45
CA ALA A 24 19.69 -7.09 11.38
C ALA A 24 18.64 -7.27 10.29
N ALA A 25 17.98 -6.17 9.91
CA ALA A 25 17.06 -6.18 8.79
C ALA A 25 17.79 -6.84 7.60
N PRO A 26 17.17 -7.79 6.90
CA PRO A 26 17.82 -8.42 5.75
C PRO A 26 18.29 -7.32 4.82
N THR A 27 19.59 -7.33 4.49
CA THR A 27 20.12 -6.39 3.51
C THR A 27 19.29 -6.54 2.25
N PRO A 28 18.65 -5.47 1.73
CA PRO A 28 17.83 -5.59 0.53
C PRO A 28 18.71 -6.20 -0.54
N THR A 29 18.29 -7.36 -1.04
CA THR A 29 19.03 -8.01 -2.11
C THR A 29 18.95 -7.05 -3.28
N PRO A 30 20.08 -6.55 -3.81
CA PRO A 30 20.04 -5.64 -4.95
C PRO A 30 19.24 -6.34 -6.04
N MET A 31 18.11 -5.75 -6.43
CA MET A 31 17.28 -6.29 -7.49
C MET A 31 18.14 -6.35 -8.75
N VAL A 32 18.57 -7.56 -9.10
CA VAL A 32 19.17 -7.81 -10.42
C VAL A 32 18.12 -7.36 -11.42
N PHE A 33 18.49 -6.44 -12.32
CA PHE A 33 17.59 -5.86 -13.32
C PHE A 33 16.75 -6.97 -13.96
N GLN A 34 15.47 -7.00 -13.63
CA GLN A 34 14.54 -8.00 -14.17
C GLN A 34 14.00 -7.48 -15.50
N PRO A 35 14.20 -8.17 -16.63
CA PRO A 35 13.69 -7.72 -17.92
C PRO A 35 12.19 -7.46 -17.93
N THR A 36 11.43 -8.19 -17.11
CA THR A 36 10.00 -8.02 -16.87
C THR A 36 9.69 -6.69 -16.20
N LEU A 37 10.43 -6.31 -15.16
CA LEU A 37 10.32 -5.01 -14.51
C LEU A 37 10.61 -3.88 -15.51
N GLY A 38 11.69 -4.00 -16.29
CA GLY A 38 12.03 -3.01 -17.31
C GLY A 38 10.92 -2.78 -18.34
N ARG A 39 10.20 -3.84 -18.73
CA ARG A 39 9.02 -3.74 -19.62
C ARG A 39 7.83 -3.06 -18.94
N GLY A 40 7.56 -3.40 -17.68
CA GLY A 40 6.50 -2.78 -16.88
C GLY A 40 6.74 -1.27 -16.70
N LEU A 41 7.95 -0.88 -16.29
CA LEU A 41 8.34 0.52 -16.16
C LEU A 41 8.26 1.27 -17.49
N SER A 42 8.69 0.66 -18.58
CA SER A 42 8.58 1.25 -19.91
C SER A 42 7.12 1.41 -20.36
N PHE A 43 6.24 0.50 -19.96
CA PHE A 43 4.81 0.62 -20.21
C PHE A 43 4.22 1.80 -19.45
N LEU A 44 4.45 1.88 -18.14
CA LEU A 44 3.98 3.00 -17.29
C LEU A 44 4.47 4.35 -17.83
N ALA A 45 5.74 4.45 -18.23
CA ALA A 45 6.30 5.67 -18.80
C ALA A 45 5.60 6.14 -20.09
N ARG A 46 4.97 5.23 -20.85
CA ARG A 46 4.18 5.60 -22.05
C ARG A 46 2.73 5.98 -21.73
N GLN A 47 2.26 5.74 -20.51
CA GLN A 47 0.92 6.11 -20.08
C GLN A 47 0.90 7.48 -19.38
N VAL A 48 2.06 8.12 -19.19
CA VAL A 48 2.15 9.44 -18.57
C VAL A 48 1.95 10.53 -19.61
N ASP A 49 0.98 11.39 -19.37
CA ASP A 49 0.77 12.61 -20.14
C ASP A 49 1.91 13.61 -19.90
N ALA A 50 2.41 14.24 -20.97
CA ALA A 50 3.47 15.23 -20.85
C ALA A 50 3.07 16.44 -19.96
N ALA A 51 1.79 16.79 -19.97
CA ALA A 51 1.14 17.64 -18.99
C ALA A 51 -0.26 17.02 -18.77
N PRO A 52 -0.62 16.56 -17.56
CA PRO A 52 -0.14 17.00 -16.24
C PRO A 52 1.06 16.25 -15.62
N GLY A 53 1.71 15.31 -16.32
CA GLY A 53 2.75 14.46 -15.70
C GLY A 53 2.17 13.32 -14.87
N LEU A 54 0.92 12.95 -15.14
CA LEU A 54 0.19 11.86 -14.49
C LEU A 54 -0.14 10.76 -15.49
N LEU A 55 -0.35 9.54 -14.98
CA LEU A 55 -0.89 8.42 -15.73
C LEU A 55 -2.38 8.61 -16.03
N HIS A 56 -2.76 8.23 -17.25
CA HIS A 56 -4.15 8.01 -17.62
C HIS A 56 -4.79 6.94 -16.72
N ALA A 57 -6.06 7.14 -16.37
CA ALA A 57 -6.87 6.18 -15.62
C ALA A 57 -7.03 4.86 -16.38
N SER A 58 -7.30 4.94 -17.68
CA SER A 58 -7.40 3.74 -18.54
C SER A 58 -7.28 4.10 -20.03
N PRO A 59 -7.08 3.10 -20.91
CA PRO A 59 -7.14 3.32 -22.36
C PRO A 59 -8.48 3.86 -22.86
N THR A 60 -9.57 3.63 -22.10
CA THR A 60 -10.93 4.10 -22.43
C THR A 60 -11.26 5.45 -21.79
N GLN A 61 -10.44 5.91 -20.83
CA GLN A 61 -10.54 7.21 -20.17
C GLN A 61 -9.18 7.92 -20.20
N PRO A 62 -8.66 8.26 -21.40
CA PRO A 62 -7.34 8.85 -21.54
C PRO A 62 -7.25 10.24 -20.90
N ASP A 63 -8.35 11.00 -20.84
CA ASP A 63 -8.29 12.35 -20.29
C ASP A 63 -8.39 12.39 -18.76
N VAL A 64 -8.70 11.27 -18.09
CA VAL A 64 -8.92 11.18 -16.63
C VAL A 64 -7.64 10.72 -15.93
N HIS A 65 -7.30 11.35 -14.80
CA HIS A 65 -6.14 11.01 -13.99
C HIS A 65 -6.54 10.79 -12.53
N TRP A 66 -6.40 9.56 -12.03
CA TRP A 66 -6.58 9.27 -10.61
C TRP A 66 -5.30 9.57 -9.84
N LEU A 67 -5.32 10.62 -9.01
CA LEU A 67 -4.22 10.97 -8.11
C LEU A 67 -3.96 9.84 -7.12
N ALA A 68 -5.02 9.31 -6.53
CA ALA A 68 -5.02 8.01 -5.88
C ALA A 68 -6.30 7.24 -6.27
N PRO A 69 -6.22 5.91 -6.47
CA PRO A 69 -5.06 5.06 -6.15
C PRO A 69 -3.95 5.04 -7.22
N ASP A 70 -4.24 5.34 -8.49
CA ASP A 70 -3.35 4.98 -9.61
C ASP A 70 -1.97 5.65 -9.57
N ASN A 71 -1.93 6.99 -9.56
CA ASN A 71 -0.67 7.72 -9.62
C ASN A 71 0.14 7.57 -8.33
N LEU A 72 -0.51 7.55 -7.16
CA LEU A 72 0.14 7.28 -5.89
C LEU A 72 0.80 5.89 -5.86
N LEU A 73 0.10 4.83 -6.31
CA LEU A 73 0.68 3.49 -6.39
C LEU A 73 1.86 3.43 -7.35
N VAL A 74 1.73 4.06 -8.52
CA VAL A 74 2.80 4.06 -9.51
C VAL A 74 4.02 4.82 -9.02
N GLU A 75 3.81 5.95 -8.34
CA GLU A 75 4.89 6.71 -7.69
C GLU A 75 5.70 5.80 -6.75
N TRP A 76 5.04 5.08 -5.84
CA TRP A 76 5.72 4.15 -4.93
C TRP A 76 6.48 3.03 -5.65
N VAL A 77 5.86 2.43 -6.68
CA VAL A 77 6.54 1.40 -7.49
C VAL A 77 7.78 1.96 -8.19
N LEU A 78 7.73 3.22 -8.65
CA LEU A 78 8.86 3.86 -9.31
C LEU A 78 9.99 4.21 -8.32
N GLN A 79 9.66 4.60 -7.09
CA GLN A 79 10.65 4.80 -6.03
C GLN A 79 11.39 3.49 -5.73
N GLU A 80 10.66 2.40 -5.48
CA GLU A 80 11.24 1.07 -5.22
C GLU A 80 12.09 0.56 -6.40
N ALA A 81 11.68 0.87 -7.63
CA ALA A 81 12.42 0.52 -8.84
C ALA A 81 13.61 1.44 -9.16
N ASN A 82 13.88 2.48 -8.35
CA ASN A 82 14.88 3.52 -8.63
C ASN A 82 14.70 4.19 -10.01
N ALA A 83 13.45 4.37 -10.45
CA ALA A 83 13.09 5.02 -11.71
C ALA A 83 12.96 6.54 -11.53
N GLU A 84 14.03 7.17 -11.02
CA GLU A 84 14.04 8.52 -10.44
C GLU A 84 13.33 9.58 -11.27
N ARG A 85 13.57 9.64 -12.58
CA ARG A 85 13.01 10.71 -13.42
C ARG A 85 11.49 10.70 -13.44
N LEU A 86 10.89 9.52 -13.58
CA LEU A 86 9.44 9.38 -13.68
C LEU A 86 8.79 9.51 -12.30
N SER A 87 9.42 8.95 -11.27
CA SER A 87 8.98 9.15 -9.87
C SER A 87 8.95 10.63 -9.53
N VAL A 88 10.03 11.40 -9.79
CA VAL A 88 10.07 12.84 -9.51
C VAL A 88 8.97 13.61 -10.23
N THR A 89 8.66 13.29 -11.48
CA THR A 89 7.55 13.94 -12.20
C THR A 89 6.22 13.71 -11.50
N ILE A 90 5.88 12.45 -11.19
CA ILE A 90 4.59 12.10 -10.59
C ILE A 90 4.52 12.61 -9.14
N ASP A 91 5.57 12.42 -8.35
CA ASP A 91 5.67 12.89 -6.96
C ASP A 91 5.49 14.41 -6.87
N THR A 92 6.14 15.18 -7.76
CA THR A 92 5.97 16.63 -7.81
C THR A 92 4.51 17.00 -8.04
N THR A 93 3.85 16.38 -9.02
CA THR A 93 2.44 16.67 -9.32
C THR A 93 1.53 16.25 -8.16
N LEU A 94 1.73 15.06 -7.58
CA LEU A 94 0.96 14.62 -6.40
C LEU A 94 1.13 15.58 -5.21
N HIS A 95 2.34 16.09 -5.00
CA HIS A 95 2.63 17.07 -3.96
C HIS A 95 1.94 18.41 -4.22
N GLU A 96 1.87 18.87 -5.47
CA GLU A 96 1.11 20.08 -5.85
C GLU A 96 -0.39 19.95 -5.54
N TYR A 97 -0.95 18.75 -5.65
CA TYR A 97 -2.32 18.44 -5.24
C TYR A 97 -2.48 18.13 -3.73
N GLY A 98 -1.39 18.09 -2.97
CA GLY A 98 -1.41 17.74 -1.55
C GLY A 98 -1.75 16.28 -1.27
N VAL A 99 -1.52 15.38 -2.22
CA VAL A 99 -1.80 13.94 -2.10
C VAL A 99 -0.60 13.22 -1.50
N THR A 100 -0.74 12.74 -0.26
CA THR A 100 0.29 11.94 0.43
C THR A 100 -0.19 10.51 0.73
N GLY A 101 -1.43 10.21 0.41
CA GLY A 101 -2.13 9.02 0.87
C GLY A 101 -3.58 8.98 0.41
N ASN A 102 -4.23 7.86 0.65
CA ASN A 102 -5.67 7.71 0.43
C ASN A 102 -6.41 6.97 1.56
N GLY A 103 -5.72 6.65 2.66
CA GLY A 103 -6.30 6.00 3.83
C GLY A 103 -6.48 4.48 3.70
N LEU A 104 -6.07 3.89 2.58
CA LEU A 104 -6.08 2.45 2.35
C LEU A 104 -4.72 1.92 1.91
N LEU A 105 -4.07 2.60 0.95
CA LEU A 105 -2.85 2.11 0.31
C LEU A 105 -1.65 2.07 1.27
N GLU A 106 -1.66 2.85 2.34
CA GLU A 106 -0.58 2.93 3.33
C GLU A 106 -0.29 1.56 3.97
N VAL A 107 -1.23 0.63 3.95
CA VAL A 107 -1.01 -0.76 4.38
C VAL A 107 0.11 -1.44 3.57
N LEU A 108 0.30 -1.06 2.31
CA LEU A 108 1.38 -1.59 1.47
C LEU A 108 2.76 -1.10 1.93
N HIS A 109 2.82 0.03 2.66
CA HIS A 109 4.03 0.58 3.28
C HIS A 109 4.14 0.24 4.78
N GLY A 110 3.44 -0.81 5.22
CA GLY A 110 3.53 -1.32 6.59
C GLY A 110 2.68 -0.58 7.61
N ALA A 111 1.85 0.39 7.20
CA ALA A 111 0.92 1.03 8.12
C ALA A 111 -0.15 0.03 8.59
N SER A 112 -0.58 0.18 9.83
CA SER A 112 -1.78 -0.49 10.34
C SER A 112 -2.94 0.50 10.33
N ILE A 113 -4.06 0.10 9.73
CA ILE A 113 -5.29 0.89 9.71
C ILE A 113 -6.43 0.15 10.41
N ASP A 114 -7.46 0.88 10.82
CA ASP A 114 -8.70 0.27 11.30
C ASP A 114 -9.37 -0.51 10.15
N TRP A 115 -9.91 -1.69 10.48
CA TRP A 115 -10.52 -2.59 9.49
C TRP A 115 -11.90 -3.07 9.96
N PRO A 116 -12.96 -3.00 9.13
CA PRO A 116 -12.98 -2.59 7.71
C PRO A 116 -12.62 -1.10 7.49
N PRO A 117 -12.11 -0.73 6.30
CA PRO A 117 -11.81 0.67 6.01
C PRO A 117 -13.10 1.50 5.91
N GLY A 118 -12.95 2.82 5.98
CA GLY A 118 -14.03 3.75 5.66
C GLY A 118 -14.49 3.61 4.21
N SER A 119 -15.71 4.03 3.92
CA SER A 119 -16.27 4.00 2.57
C SER A 119 -15.49 4.93 1.63
N PRO A 120 -15.38 4.59 0.33
CA PRO A 120 -14.67 5.41 -0.62
C PRO A 120 -15.41 6.73 -0.87
N VAL A 121 -14.66 7.83 -0.83
CA VAL A 121 -15.09 9.18 -1.19
C VAL A 121 -14.29 9.60 -2.42
N GLN A 122 -14.99 9.84 -3.52
CA GLN A 122 -14.39 10.27 -4.79
C GLN A 122 -14.69 11.76 -5.04
N VAL A 123 -13.65 12.53 -5.36
CA VAL A 123 -13.76 13.97 -5.64
C VAL A 123 -12.90 14.33 -6.84
N GLU A 124 -13.46 15.10 -7.77
CA GLU A 124 -12.71 15.81 -8.80
C GLU A 124 -12.06 17.05 -8.16
N VAL A 125 -10.75 16.99 -7.90
CA VAL A 125 -10.03 18.07 -7.20
C VAL A 125 -9.59 19.19 -8.14
N ALA A 126 -9.48 18.88 -9.44
CA ALA A 126 -9.27 19.81 -10.55
C ALA A 126 -9.81 19.17 -11.83
N PRO A 127 -10.04 19.92 -12.93
CA PRO A 127 -10.55 19.35 -14.16
C PRO A 127 -9.77 18.11 -14.57
N THR A 128 -10.50 17.00 -14.72
CA THR A 128 -10.01 15.66 -15.06
C THR A 128 -9.09 14.96 -14.05
N ALA A 129 -8.76 15.60 -12.93
CA ALA A 129 -7.96 15.04 -11.85
C ALA A 129 -8.85 14.60 -10.68
N TRP A 130 -8.84 13.31 -10.37
CA TRP A 130 -9.72 12.68 -9.39
C TRP A 130 -8.94 12.07 -8.22
N LEU A 131 -9.53 12.11 -7.03
CA LEU A 131 -9.00 11.50 -5.83
C LEU A 131 -10.06 10.56 -5.23
N GLU A 132 -9.73 9.28 -5.04
CA GLU A 132 -10.49 8.36 -4.20
C GLU A 132 -9.79 8.22 -2.83
N SER A 133 -10.50 8.51 -1.74
CA SER A 133 -10.03 8.35 -0.36
C SER A 133 -10.94 7.44 0.44
N TYR A 134 -10.39 6.59 1.31
CA TYR A 134 -11.13 5.66 2.19
C TYR A 134 -11.38 6.31 3.56
N THR A 135 -12.00 7.49 3.54
CA THR A 135 -12.23 8.35 4.72
C THR A 135 -13.71 8.64 4.97
N GLY A 136 -14.62 7.93 4.31
CA GLY A 136 -16.05 8.09 4.53
C GLY A 136 -16.47 7.74 5.96
N ASP A 137 -17.57 8.35 6.42
CA ASP A 137 -18.08 8.20 7.79
C ASP A 137 -18.64 6.79 8.08
N GLU A 138 -18.97 6.03 7.02
CA GLU A 138 -19.45 4.67 7.11
C GLU A 138 -18.31 3.68 6.87
N VAL A 139 -18.35 2.52 7.52
CA VAL A 139 -17.44 1.41 7.19
C VAL A 139 -17.91 0.71 5.93
N LEU A 140 -16.97 0.28 5.10
CA LEU A 140 -17.28 -0.48 3.89
C LEU A 140 -17.71 -1.91 4.24
N SER A 141 -19.02 -2.14 4.33
CA SER A 141 -19.59 -3.36 4.94
C SER A 141 -19.44 -4.65 4.11
N ASP A 142 -19.23 -4.54 2.80
CA ASP A 142 -19.16 -5.66 1.84
C ASP A 142 -17.73 -5.93 1.32
N TRP A 143 -16.72 -5.38 1.99
CA TRP A 143 -15.30 -5.51 1.62
C TRP A 143 -14.82 -6.95 1.40
N GLU A 144 -15.40 -7.93 2.11
CA GLU A 144 -15.04 -9.35 1.98
C GLU A 144 -15.42 -9.95 0.61
N SER A 145 -16.34 -9.32 -0.11
CA SER A 145 -16.71 -9.72 -1.47
C SER A 145 -15.79 -9.15 -2.55
N ASP A 146 -14.96 -8.16 -2.21
CA ASP A 146 -13.94 -7.58 -3.07
C ASP A 146 -12.58 -8.24 -2.78
N ALA A 147 -12.03 -8.93 -3.76
CA ALA A 147 -10.74 -9.61 -3.64
C ALA A 147 -9.58 -8.63 -3.38
N ARG A 148 -9.61 -7.43 -3.97
CA ARG A 148 -8.58 -6.40 -3.74
C ARG A 148 -8.60 -5.97 -2.28
N LEU A 149 -9.78 -5.67 -1.75
CA LEU A 149 -9.90 -5.28 -0.34
C LEU A 149 -9.55 -6.42 0.60
N SER A 150 -9.92 -7.66 0.25
CA SER A 150 -9.54 -8.83 1.04
C SER A 150 -8.02 -9.05 1.08
N LEU A 151 -7.31 -8.83 -0.03
CA LEU A 151 -5.85 -8.87 -0.09
C LEU A 151 -5.22 -7.75 0.75
N LEU A 152 -5.70 -6.51 0.63
CA LEU A 152 -5.22 -5.39 1.45
C LEU A 152 -5.51 -5.62 2.94
N GLY A 153 -6.65 -6.21 3.27
CA GLY A 153 -7.00 -6.62 4.63
C GLY A 153 -6.06 -7.68 5.19
N ALA A 154 -5.58 -8.60 4.35
CA ALA A 154 -4.56 -9.58 4.76
C ALA A 154 -3.22 -8.91 5.08
N VAL A 155 -2.79 -7.95 4.23
CA VAL A 155 -1.58 -7.15 4.48
C VAL A 155 -1.73 -6.35 5.77
N ASN A 156 -2.87 -5.68 5.99
CA ASN A 156 -3.14 -4.93 7.21
C ASN A 156 -3.06 -5.81 8.47
N ALA A 157 -3.67 -7.00 8.45
CA ALA A 157 -3.60 -7.95 9.56
C ALA A 157 -2.16 -8.40 9.83
N SER A 158 -1.35 -8.59 8.78
CA SER A 158 0.07 -8.88 8.91
C SER A 158 0.84 -7.72 9.56
N ASN A 159 0.55 -6.48 9.17
CA ASN A 159 1.16 -5.27 9.75
C ASN A 159 0.83 -5.13 11.25
N GLN A 160 -0.34 -5.60 11.67
CA GLN A 160 -0.78 -5.64 13.07
C GLN A 160 -0.20 -6.83 13.87
N GLY A 161 0.54 -7.73 13.22
CA GLY A 161 1.10 -8.94 13.83
C GLY A 161 0.10 -10.10 13.99
N ASP A 162 -1.10 -10.01 13.41
CA ASP A 162 -2.09 -11.09 13.41
C ASP A 162 -1.91 -12.00 12.18
N ALA A 163 -0.94 -12.91 12.28
CA ALA A 163 -0.63 -13.85 11.21
C ALA A 163 -1.81 -14.81 10.89
N ALA A 164 -2.64 -15.13 11.88
CA ALA A 164 -3.79 -16.02 11.68
C ALA A 164 -4.87 -15.34 10.84
N GLN A 165 -5.20 -14.10 11.17
CA GLN A 165 -6.16 -13.30 10.41
C GLN A 165 -5.61 -12.94 9.02
N ALA A 166 -4.31 -12.63 8.89
CA ALA A 166 -3.67 -12.40 7.61
C ALA A 166 -3.83 -13.61 6.68
N ALA A 167 -3.52 -14.81 7.18
CA ALA A 167 -3.68 -16.05 6.41
C ALA A 167 -5.14 -16.32 6.03
N ALA A 168 -6.08 -16.11 6.96
CA ALA A 168 -7.51 -16.29 6.71
C ALA A 168 -8.03 -15.35 5.61
N ARG A 169 -7.69 -14.06 5.67
CA ARG A 169 -8.09 -13.07 4.67
C ARG A 169 -7.45 -13.33 3.31
N TYR A 170 -6.18 -13.72 3.29
CA TYR A 170 -5.50 -14.10 2.04
C TYR A 170 -6.18 -15.30 1.38
N ALA A 171 -6.50 -16.34 2.14
CA ALA A 171 -7.20 -17.52 1.63
C ALA A 171 -8.61 -17.18 1.11
N ALA A 172 -9.34 -16.31 1.83
CA ALA A 172 -10.65 -15.84 1.39
C ALA A 172 -10.55 -15.05 0.07
N ALA A 173 -9.56 -14.17 -0.07
CA ALA A 173 -9.33 -13.45 -1.31
C ALA A 173 -9.05 -14.40 -2.49
N LEU A 174 -8.19 -15.41 -2.28
CA LEU A 174 -7.90 -16.42 -3.31
C LEU A 174 -9.13 -17.25 -3.71
N ALA A 175 -10.09 -17.46 -2.81
CA ALA A 175 -11.34 -18.15 -3.14
C ALA A 175 -12.24 -17.35 -4.10
N LEU A 176 -12.00 -16.05 -4.26
CA LEU A 176 -12.69 -15.20 -5.25
C LEU A 176 -12.07 -15.27 -6.64
N PHE A 177 -10.95 -15.98 -6.83
CA PHE A 177 -10.33 -16.18 -8.12
C PHE A 177 -11.10 -17.23 -8.94
N ASP A 178 -11.63 -16.84 -10.10
CA ASP A 178 -12.47 -17.71 -10.93
C ASP A 178 -11.69 -18.60 -11.93
N GLY A 179 -10.35 -18.57 -11.86
CA GLY A 179 -9.46 -19.24 -12.81
C GLY A 179 -8.93 -18.32 -13.92
N THR A 180 -9.58 -17.18 -14.16
CA THR A 180 -9.19 -16.16 -15.15
C THR A 180 -8.80 -14.85 -14.47
N GLY A 181 -9.46 -14.49 -13.39
CA GLY A 181 -9.23 -13.26 -12.64
C GLY A 181 -9.99 -13.22 -11.33
N PHE A 182 -9.90 -12.08 -10.64
CA PHE A 182 -10.81 -11.78 -9.54
C PHE A 182 -12.02 -11.04 -10.12
N ALA A 183 -13.22 -11.57 -9.88
CA ALA A 183 -14.44 -10.90 -10.32
C ALA A 183 -14.61 -9.59 -9.52
N GLY A 184 -14.56 -8.45 -10.19
CA GLY A 184 -15.03 -7.19 -9.61
C GLY A 184 -16.55 -7.10 -9.74
N SER A 185 -17.22 -6.47 -8.78
CA SER A 185 -18.65 -6.14 -8.88
C SER A 185 -18.98 -5.20 -10.06
N THR A 186 -17.95 -4.60 -10.68
CA THR A 186 -18.03 -3.68 -11.82
C THR A 186 -17.41 -4.21 -13.13
N ALA A 187 -16.82 -5.40 -13.14
CA ALA A 187 -16.08 -5.92 -14.30
C ALA A 187 -17.02 -6.55 -15.35
N THR A 188 -17.71 -5.71 -16.14
CA THR A 188 -18.38 -6.17 -17.38
C THR A 188 -17.42 -6.20 -18.57
N GLU A 189 -16.23 -5.60 -18.46
CA GLU A 189 -15.23 -5.60 -19.52
C GLU A 189 -13.98 -6.33 -19.06
N GLN A 190 -13.88 -7.60 -19.48
CA GLN A 190 -12.61 -8.31 -19.47
C GLN A 190 -11.62 -7.51 -20.32
N TYR A 191 -10.46 -7.19 -19.76
CA TYR A 191 -9.34 -6.64 -20.52
C TYR A 191 -9.00 -7.61 -21.66
N ALA A 192 -9.46 -7.31 -22.87
CA ALA A 192 -9.08 -8.04 -24.06
C ALA A 192 -7.59 -7.79 -24.28
N THR A 193 -6.77 -8.79 -23.98
CA THR A 193 -5.36 -8.80 -24.39
C THR A 193 -5.34 -8.92 -25.91
N ALA A 194 -4.85 -7.86 -26.57
CA ALA A 194 -4.48 -7.90 -27.98
C ALA A 194 -3.32 -8.87 -28.25
#